data_AF-A0AAD9TZR0-F1
#
_entry.id   AF-A0AAD9TZR0-F1
#
_cell.length_a   1.000
_cell.length_b   1.000
_cell.length_c   1.000
_cell.angle_alpha   90.00
_cell.angle_beta   90.00
_cell.angle_gamma   90.00
#
_symmetry.space_group_name_H-M   'P 1'
#
loop_
_entity.id
_entity.type
_entity.pdbx_description
1 polymer ?
#
loop_
_entity_poly.entity_id
_entity_poly.type
_entity_poly.pdbx_seq_one_letter_code
_entity_poly.pdbx_strand_id
1 'polypeptide(L)'
;MIAKVLLQDVGGYALSKGIEHKKFVTQHTHNVVPQNDIQFLRSHRTVKDSDIAQLKSWRSVGVKTAQVMDHLIDQAGSYSNVGHTKKDLRNHFDSVHGIELQSSNTDCVISYLTVKAKIDPELVFEYTIDEDD
;
A
#
# COMPACT_ATOMS: atom_id res chain seq x y z
N MET A 1 36.09 29.55 49.33
CA MET A 1 35.82 30.95 49.73
C MET A 1 36.07 31.85 48.53
N ILE A 2 35.04 32.64 48.16
CA ILE A 2 35.08 34.05 47.69
C ILE A 2 35.93 34.31 46.42
N ALA A 3 35.36 34.41 45.21
CA ALA A 3 34.49 35.45 44.62
C ALA A 3 35.24 36.62 43.95
N LYS A 4 34.54 37.23 42.98
CA LYS A 4 34.68 38.58 42.39
C LYS A 4 35.48 38.65 41.06
N VAL A 5 35.11 39.34 39.98
CA VAL A 5 33.86 39.85 39.36
C VAL A 5 34.31 40.76 38.19
N LEU A 6 33.53 40.74 37.11
CA LEU A 6 33.37 41.75 36.04
C LEU A 6 34.59 42.16 35.18
N LEU A 7 34.42 41.93 33.86
CA LEU A 7 34.73 42.96 32.87
C LEU A 7 33.49 43.22 32.02
N GLN A 8 33.28 44.51 31.78
CA GLN A 8 32.07 45.15 31.29
C GLN A 8 31.70 44.80 29.86
N ASP A 9 30.39 44.88 29.65
CA ASP A 9 29.68 44.94 28.39
C ASP A 9 30.09 46.18 27.58
N VAL A 10 30.60 45.99 26.36
CA VAL A 10 30.63 47.04 25.33
C VAL A 10 30.55 46.42 23.92
N GLY A 11 29.32 46.31 23.42
CA GLY A 11 28.96 46.82 22.09
C GLY A 11 29.26 45.98 20.83
N GLY A 12 28.17 45.53 20.19
CA GLY A 12 28.06 45.21 18.75
C GLY A 12 28.54 43.81 18.37
N TYR A 13 27.81 42.94 17.67
CA TYR A 13 26.76 43.10 16.68
C TYR A 13 25.93 41.81 16.68
N ALA A 14 24.62 41.87 16.96
CA ALA A 14 23.75 40.70 16.86
C ALA A 14 23.20 40.59 15.44
N LEU A 15 23.71 39.66 14.65
CA LEU A 15 23.07 39.18 13.43
C LEU A 15 23.10 37.65 13.38
N SER A 16 22.03 37.03 13.87
CA SER A 16 21.56 35.78 13.29
C SER A 16 20.03 35.87 13.17
N LYS A 17 19.60 36.34 11.99
CA LYS A 17 18.19 36.30 11.59
C LYS A 17 17.71 34.84 11.70
N GLY A 18 16.82 34.59 12.65
CA GLY A 18 16.05 33.35 12.70
C GLY A 18 15.31 33.17 11.39
N ILE A 19 15.39 31.97 10.82
CA ILE A 19 14.62 31.60 9.64
C ILE A 19 13.17 31.52 10.10
N GLU A 20 12.39 32.55 9.79
CA GLU A 20 10.94 32.55 9.99
C GLU A 20 10.33 31.48 9.07
N HIS A 21 9.73 30.44 9.65
CA HIS A 21 9.00 29.44 8.89
C HIS A 21 7.85 30.14 8.17
N LYS A 22 7.92 30.24 6.84
CA LYS A 22 6.83 30.74 5.99
C LYS A 22 5.52 30.08 6.42
N LYS A 23 4.57 30.90 6.88
CA LYS A 23 3.22 30.49 7.29
C LYS A 23 2.59 29.64 6.19
N PHE A 24 2.17 28.41 6.52
CA PHE A 24 1.49 27.52 5.58
C PHE A 24 0.19 28.17 5.12
N VAL A 25 0.04 28.38 3.81
CA VAL A 25 -1.17 28.93 3.21
C VAL A 25 -2.03 27.77 2.74
N THR A 26 -3.16 27.57 3.42
CA THR A 26 -4.15 26.51 3.16
C THR A 26 -5.01 26.77 1.91
N GLN A 27 -4.92 27.95 1.30
CA GLN A 27 -5.74 28.29 0.14
C GLN A 27 -5.19 27.63 -1.13
N HIS A 28 -6.06 26.89 -1.82
CA HIS A 28 -5.76 26.32 -3.12
C HIS A 28 -6.02 27.35 -4.23
N THR A 29 -5.09 27.46 -5.19
CA THR A 29 -5.26 28.28 -6.41
C THR A 29 -6.14 27.58 -7.46
N HIS A 30 -6.67 26.39 -7.16
CA HIS A 30 -7.49 25.57 -8.05
C HIS A 30 -8.61 24.90 -7.25
N ASN A 31 -9.65 24.48 -7.96
CA ASN A 31 -10.73 23.71 -7.35
C ASN A 31 -10.20 22.40 -6.78
N VAL A 32 -10.66 22.06 -5.58
CA VAL A 32 -10.38 20.75 -4.98
C VAL A 32 -10.97 19.66 -5.87
N VAL A 33 -10.27 18.53 -5.93
CA VAL A 33 -10.70 17.35 -6.69
C VAL A 33 -12.12 16.95 -6.23
N PRO A 34 -13.07 16.76 -7.15
CA PRO A 34 -14.43 16.38 -6.79
C PRO A 34 -14.45 14.98 -6.18
N GLN A 35 -15.45 14.71 -5.33
CA GLN A 35 -15.51 13.49 -4.53
C GLN A 35 -15.50 12.21 -5.38
N ASN A 36 -16.09 12.26 -6.58
CA ASN A 36 -16.10 11.14 -7.52
C ASN A 36 -14.71 10.77 -8.07
N ASP A 37 -13.74 11.69 -8.03
CA ASP A 37 -12.41 11.50 -8.60
C ASP A 37 -11.34 11.23 -7.52
N ILE A 38 -11.72 11.28 -6.24
CA ILE A 38 -10.80 11.05 -5.11
C ILE A 38 -10.09 9.69 -5.21
N GLN A 39 -10.78 8.67 -5.72
CA GLN A 39 -10.22 7.33 -5.97
C GLN A 39 -9.00 7.30 -6.90
N PHE A 40 -8.76 8.32 -7.71
CA PHE A 40 -7.59 8.40 -8.57
C PHE A 40 -6.37 8.95 -7.82
N LEU A 41 -6.60 9.68 -6.71
CA LEU A 41 -5.55 10.18 -5.85
C LEU A 41 -4.94 9.05 -5.05
N ARG A 42 -3.65 8.80 -5.24
CA ARG A 42 -2.93 7.71 -4.58
C ARG A 42 -3.02 7.76 -3.05
N SER A 43 -3.01 8.96 -2.45
CA SER A 43 -3.11 9.15 -1.00
C SER A 43 -4.48 8.81 -0.42
N HIS A 44 -5.52 8.76 -1.26
CA HIS A 44 -6.89 8.46 -0.84
C HIS A 44 -7.34 7.06 -1.25
N ARG A 45 -6.46 6.30 -1.91
CA ARG A 45 -6.73 4.91 -2.25
C ARG A 45 -6.39 4.02 -1.08
N THR A 46 -7.36 3.24 -0.63
CA THR A 46 -7.16 2.25 0.42
C THR A 46 -7.96 1.01 0.07
N VAL A 47 -7.28 -0.14 0.02
CA VAL A 47 -7.93 -1.44 -0.19
C VAL A 47 -8.33 -1.98 1.17
N LYS A 48 -9.61 -2.32 1.36
CA LYS A 48 -10.10 -2.88 2.63
C LYS A 48 -9.77 -4.37 2.70
N ASP A 49 -9.48 -4.86 3.89
CA ASP A 49 -9.23 -6.29 4.11
C ASP A 49 -10.46 -7.15 3.77
N SER A 50 -11.68 -6.62 3.94
CA SER A 50 -12.93 -7.26 3.52
C SER A 50 -12.94 -7.57 2.02
N ASP A 51 -12.46 -6.61 1.22
CA ASP A 51 -12.51 -6.68 -0.24
C ASP A 51 -11.46 -7.69 -0.75
N ILE A 52 -10.33 -7.79 -0.04
CA ILE A 52 -9.32 -8.83 -0.25
C ILE A 52 -9.85 -10.21 0.14
N ALA A 53 -10.52 -10.34 1.28
CA ALA A 53 -11.11 -11.61 1.71
C ALA A 53 -12.17 -12.10 0.70
N GLN A 54 -13.01 -11.19 0.22
CA GLN A 54 -13.99 -11.48 -0.82
C GLN A 54 -13.33 -11.89 -2.14
N LEU A 55 -12.29 -11.18 -2.56
CA LEU A 55 -11.49 -11.58 -3.73
C LEU A 55 -10.87 -12.96 -3.56
N LYS A 56 -10.30 -13.28 -2.39
CA LYS A 56 -9.72 -14.60 -2.09
C LYS A 56 -10.78 -15.70 -2.21
N SER A 57 -11.97 -15.48 -1.65
CA SER A 57 -13.09 -16.41 -1.73
C SER A 57 -13.61 -16.62 -3.16
N TRP A 58 -13.69 -15.57 -3.96
CA TRP A 58 -14.20 -15.68 -5.33
C TRP A 58 -13.15 -16.25 -6.30
N ARG A 59 -11.86 -16.00 -6.04
CA ARG A 59 -10.75 -16.59 -6.80
C ARG A 59 -10.63 -18.09 -6.59
N SER A 60 -10.97 -18.62 -5.41
CA SER A 60 -10.94 -20.07 -5.17
C SER A 60 -11.96 -20.84 -6.02
N VAL A 61 -13.03 -20.18 -6.47
CA VAL A 61 -14.03 -20.72 -7.41
C VAL A 61 -13.81 -20.25 -8.85
N GLY A 62 -12.64 -19.67 -9.16
CA GLY A 62 -12.22 -19.33 -10.52
C GLY A 62 -12.73 -17.99 -11.06
N VAL A 63 -13.38 -17.16 -10.24
CA VAL A 63 -13.91 -15.87 -10.71
C VAL A 63 -12.78 -14.86 -10.91
N LYS A 64 -12.86 -14.06 -11.98
CA LYS A 64 -11.83 -13.08 -12.32
C LYS A 64 -11.94 -11.86 -11.39
N THR A 65 -10.80 -11.25 -11.04
CA THR A 65 -10.75 -10.00 -10.24
C THR A 65 -11.60 -8.87 -10.84
N ALA A 66 -11.78 -8.86 -12.17
CA ALA A 66 -12.68 -7.92 -12.84
C ALA A 66 -14.13 -8.06 -12.35
N GLN A 67 -14.66 -9.28 -12.31
CA GLN A 67 -16.02 -9.56 -11.91
C GLN A 67 -16.23 -9.33 -10.41
N VAL A 68 -15.20 -9.58 -9.60
CA VAL A 68 -15.22 -9.23 -8.17
C VAL A 68 -15.29 -7.71 -7.99
N MET A 69 -14.52 -6.95 -8.77
CA MET A 69 -14.60 -5.49 -8.74
C MET A 69 -15.98 -4.99 -9.16
N ASP A 70 -16.57 -5.54 -10.22
CA ASP A 70 -17.93 -5.20 -10.66
C ASP A 70 -18.93 -5.42 -9.53
N HIS A 71 -18.84 -6.56 -8.84
CA HIS A 71 -19.67 -6.84 -7.67
C HIS A 71 -19.44 -5.88 -6.49
N LEU A 72 -18.18 -5.51 -6.20
CA LEU A 72 -17.88 -4.52 -5.16
C LEU A 72 -18.48 -3.14 -5.48
N ILE A 73 -18.47 -2.76 -6.77
CA ILE A 73 -19.08 -1.51 -7.24
C ILE A 73 -20.59 -1.58 -7.05
N ASP A 74 -21.23 -2.69 -7.42
CA ASP A 74 -22.67 -2.90 -7.24
C ASP A 74 -23.06 -2.82 -5.76
N GLN A 75 -22.26 -3.42 -4.87
CA GLN A 75 -22.46 -3.34 -3.42
C GLN A 75 -22.29 -1.92 -2.86
N ALA A 76 -21.31 -1.17 -3.36
CA ALA A 76 -21.02 0.19 -2.93
C ALA A 76 -21.97 1.24 -3.57
N GLY A 77 -22.73 0.84 -4.58
CA GLY A 77 -23.65 1.69 -5.35
C GLY A 77 -22.97 2.63 -6.35
N SER A 78 -21.64 2.73 -6.32
CA SER A 78 -20.85 3.44 -7.32
C SER A 78 -19.36 3.10 -7.20
N TYR A 79 -18.62 3.36 -8.28
CA TYR A 79 -17.17 3.17 -8.30
C TYR A 79 -16.45 4.07 -7.28
N SER A 80 -16.92 5.32 -7.13
CA SER A 80 -16.36 6.29 -6.16
C SER A 80 -16.47 5.84 -4.70
N ASN A 81 -17.43 4.97 -4.39
CA ASN A 81 -17.69 4.50 -3.03
C ASN A 81 -16.83 3.28 -2.65
N VAL A 82 -16.20 2.62 -3.61
CA VAL A 82 -15.28 1.50 -3.36
C VAL A 82 -13.98 2.00 -2.74
N GLY A 83 -13.49 3.16 -3.19
CA GLY A 83 -12.31 3.82 -2.61
C GLY A 83 -10.95 3.29 -3.12
N HIS A 84 -10.95 2.37 -4.08
CA HIS A 84 -9.74 1.88 -4.73
C HIS A 84 -10.03 1.41 -6.16
N THR A 85 -8.99 1.34 -6.99
CA THR A 85 -9.13 0.82 -8.34
C THR A 85 -9.01 -0.71 -8.39
N LYS A 86 -9.42 -1.29 -9.52
CA LYS A 86 -9.18 -2.71 -9.83
C LYS A 86 -7.69 -3.08 -9.78
N LYS A 87 -6.83 -2.14 -10.18
CA LYS A 87 -5.37 -2.35 -10.16
C LYS A 87 -4.86 -2.40 -8.72
N ASP A 88 -5.37 -1.55 -7.85
CA ASP A 88 -4.99 -1.55 -6.43
C ASP A 88 -5.42 -2.85 -5.76
N LEU A 89 -6.66 -3.31 -6.00
CA LEU A 89 -7.16 -4.58 -5.46
C LEU A 89 -6.27 -5.77 -5.88
N ARG A 90 -5.92 -5.84 -7.17
CA ARG A 90 -5.04 -6.88 -7.70
C ARG A 90 -3.64 -6.80 -7.08
N ASN A 91 -3.01 -5.62 -7.09
CA ASN A 91 -1.67 -5.44 -6.54
C ASN A 91 -1.61 -5.80 -5.06
N HIS A 92 -2.63 -5.45 -4.29
CA HIS A 92 -2.70 -5.77 -2.86
C HIS A 92 -2.89 -7.27 -2.64
N PHE A 93 -3.76 -7.92 -3.43
CA PHE A 93 -3.92 -9.38 -3.41
C PHE A 93 -2.62 -10.10 -3.77
N ASP A 94 -1.95 -9.68 -4.85
CA ASP A 94 -0.68 -10.25 -5.29
C ASP A 94 0.44 -10.01 -4.26
N SER A 95 0.43 -8.87 -3.57
CA SER A 95 1.35 -8.57 -2.46
C SER A 95 1.13 -9.51 -1.27
N VAL A 96 -0.12 -9.66 -0.80
CA VAL A 96 -0.45 -10.57 0.30
C VAL A 96 -0.11 -12.01 -0.06
N HIS A 97 -0.45 -12.44 -1.27
CA HIS A 97 -0.17 -13.80 -1.74
C HIS A 97 1.32 -14.03 -2.02
N GLY A 98 2.02 -12.99 -2.51
CA GLY A 98 3.47 -13.02 -2.68
C GLY A 98 4.20 -13.09 -1.35
N ILE A 99 3.72 -12.43 -0.29
CA ILE A 99 4.25 -12.58 1.07
C ILE A 99 4.01 -14.00 1.60
N GLU A 100 2.82 -14.57 1.40
CA GLU A 100 2.48 -15.96 1.75
C GLU A 100 3.36 -16.98 1.00
N LEU A 101 3.81 -16.64 -0.23
CA LEU A 101 4.74 -17.46 -1.01
C LEU A 101 6.21 -17.24 -0.64
N GLN A 102 6.58 -16.02 -0.22
CA GLN A 102 7.94 -15.64 0.14
C GLN A 102 8.33 -16.01 1.58
N SER A 103 7.41 -16.55 2.39
CA SER A 103 7.79 -17.20 3.65
C SER A 103 8.48 -18.53 3.35
N SER A 104 9.74 -18.47 2.91
CA SER A 104 10.87 -19.42 3.05
C SER A 104 10.61 -20.93 3.21
N ASN A 105 9.49 -21.44 2.72
CA ASN A 105 9.10 -22.83 2.85
C ASN A 105 8.98 -23.38 1.44
N THR A 106 9.90 -24.26 1.09
CA THR A 106 9.88 -25.04 -0.15
C THR A 106 8.52 -25.70 -0.35
N ASP A 107 7.84 -26.12 0.72
CA ASP A 107 6.48 -26.68 0.65
C ASP A 107 5.43 -25.66 0.17
N CYS A 108 5.56 -24.38 0.52
CA CYS A 108 4.66 -23.32 0.04
C CYS A 108 4.85 -23.08 -1.46
N VAL A 109 6.09 -23.13 -1.95
CA VAL A 109 6.39 -22.98 -3.37
C VAL A 109 5.89 -24.19 -4.16
N ILE A 110 6.17 -25.41 -3.67
CA ILE A 110 5.72 -26.66 -4.30
C ILE A 110 4.18 -26.72 -4.33
N SER A 111 3.49 -26.42 -3.24
CA SER A 111 2.03 -26.43 -3.18
C SER A 111 1.40 -25.42 -4.13
N TYR A 112 1.95 -24.20 -4.21
CA TYR A 112 1.50 -23.19 -5.18
C TYR A 112 1.67 -23.64 -6.63
N LEU A 113 2.86 -24.12 -7.00
CA LEU A 113 3.14 -24.60 -8.36
C LEU A 113 2.21 -25.78 -8.72
N THR A 114 1.94 -26.66 -7.77
CA THR A 114 1.00 -27.78 -7.92
C THR A 114 -0.43 -27.31 -8.20
N VAL A 115 -0.92 -26.31 -7.45
CA VAL A 115 -2.25 -25.73 -7.69
C VAL A 115 -2.29 -25.02 -9.04
N LYS A 116 -1.22 -24.31 -9.41
CA LYS A 116 -1.16 -23.57 -10.66
C LYS A 116 -1.14 -24.48 -11.88
N ALA A 117 -0.44 -25.61 -11.82
CA ALA A 117 -0.44 -26.62 -12.89
C ALA A 117 -1.81 -27.28 -13.10
N LYS A 118 -2.69 -27.30 -12.08
CA LYS A 118 -4.08 -27.75 -12.24
C LYS A 118 -4.97 -26.74 -12.99
N ILE A 119 -4.63 -25.45 -12.90
CA ILE A 119 -5.38 -24.36 -13.51
C ILE A 119 -4.88 -24.09 -14.93
N ASP A 120 -3.58 -24.24 -15.16
CA ASP A 120 -2.90 -23.97 -16.41
C ASP A 120 -2.22 -25.26 -16.93
N PRO A 121 -2.85 -25.98 -17.89
CA PRO A 121 -2.34 -27.24 -18.42
C PRO A 121 -0.99 -27.12 -19.14
N GLU A 122 -0.57 -25.92 -19.52
CA GLU A 122 0.72 -25.67 -20.17
C GLU A 122 1.86 -25.53 -19.15
N LEU A 123 1.53 -25.37 -17.87
CA LEU A 123 2.52 -25.22 -16.81
C LEU A 123 3.04 -26.60 -16.34
N VAL A 124 4.27 -26.89 -16.71
CA VAL A 124 5.04 -28.06 -16.25
C VAL A 124 6.15 -27.60 -15.31
N PHE A 125 6.34 -28.29 -14.19
CA PHE A 125 7.43 -28.03 -13.24
C PHE A 125 7.92 -29.34 -12.60
N GLU A 126 9.18 -29.34 -12.16
CA GLU A 126 9.84 -30.45 -11.47
C GLU A 126 10.59 -29.89 -10.26
N TYR A 127 10.69 -30.68 -9.18
CA TYR A 127 11.47 -30.32 -8.00
C TYR A 127 12.15 -31.56 -7.43
N THR A 128 13.32 -31.35 -6.83
CA THR A 128 14.06 -32.38 -6.07
C THR A 128 14.05 -31.99 -4.60
N ILE A 129 13.98 -32.99 -3.71
CA ILE A 129 14.14 -32.80 -2.27
C ILE A 129 15.57 -33.21 -1.95
N ASP A 130 16.36 -32.28 -1.43
CA ASP A 130 17.69 -32.61 -0.92
C ASP A 130 17.51 -33.32 0.43
N GLU A 131 18.01 -34.55 0.53
CA GLU A 131 18.11 -35.26 1.80
C GLU A 131 19.31 -34.68 2.56
N ASP A 132 19.11 -33.63 3.34
CA ASP A 132 20.10 -33.18 4.33
C ASP A 132 20.02 -34.10 5.56
N ASP A 133 21.09 -34.87 5.81
CA ASP A 133 21.34 -35.73 6.99
C ASP A 133 21.45 -34.94 8.32
#